data_AF-A0A1B6MA81-F1
#
_entry.id   AF-A0A1B6MA81-F1
#
_cell.length_a   1.000
_cell.length_b   1.000
_cell.length_c   1.000
_cell.angle_alpha   90.00
_cell.angle_beta   90.00
_cell.angle_gamma   90.00
#
_symmetry.space_group_name_H-M   'P 1'
#
loop_
_entity.id
_entity.type
_entity.pdbx_description
1 polymer ?
#
loop_
_entity_poly.entity_id
_entity_poly.type
_entity_poly.pdbx_seq_one_letter_code
_entity_poly.pdbx_strand_id
1 'polypeptide(L)'
;MELLKNATKWNNLKNFYKKMLILSHGTTEFSINEECVVANQQEASLRAQRIIFDSVRAQGGVLKFEITTLIIHAARNAHSRYKEAVDQKKKEDEGKKRNHEEK
;
A
#
# COMPACT_ATOMS: atom_id res chain seq x y z
N MET A 1 -32.62 -11.51 -28.28
CA MET A 1 -31.88 -10.23 -28.10
C MET A 1 -32.17 -9.57 -26.75
N GLU A 2 -33.35 -9.69 -26.14
CA GLU A 2 -33.66 -9.08 -24.83
C GLU A 2 -32.97 -9.75 -23.63
N LEU A 3 -32.80 -11.08 -23.64
CA LEU A 3 -32.13 -11.80 -22.55
C LEU A 3 -30.65 -11.38 -22.38
N LEU A 4 -29.96 -11.10 -23.48
CA LEU A 4 -28.58 -10.58 -23.47
C LEU A 4 -28.51 -9.14 -22.93
N LYS A 5 -29.50 -8.30 -23.26
CA LYS A 5 -29.63 -6.93 -22.72
C LYS A 5 -29.84 -6.95 -21.20
N ASN A 6 -30.65 -7.90 -20.71
CA ASN A 6 -30.85 -8.09 -19.29
C ASN A 6 -29.58 -8.59 -18.60
N ALA A 7 -28.86 -9.55 -19.18
CA ALA A 7 -27.58 -10.02 -18.63
C ALA A 7 -26.52 -8.91 -18.51
N THR A 8 -26.42 -8.03 -19.52
CA THR A 8 -25.53 -6.86 -19.46
C THR A 8 -26.00 -5.84 -18.42
N LYS A 9 -27.32 -5.60 -18.29
CA LYS A 9 -27.89 -4.75 -17.24
C LYS A 9 -27.58 -5.28 -15.83
N TRP A 10 -27.71 -6.59 -15.60
CA TRP A 10 -27.38 -7.23 -14.34
C TRP A 10 -25.89 -7.18 -14.03
N ASN A 11 -25.02 -7.37 -15.03
CA ASN A 11 -23.57 -7.21 -14.87
C ASN A 11 -23.17 -5.76 -14.56
N ASN A 12 -23.78 -4.79 -15.23
CA ASN A 12 -23.55 -3.37 -14.95
C ASN A 12 -24.01 -2.99 -13.54
N LEU A 13 -25.17 -3.50 -13.12
CA LEU A 13 -25.70 -3.29 -11.77
C LEU A 13 -24.79 -3.94 -10.71
N LYS A 14 -24.32 -5.17 -10.96
CA LYS A 14 -23.37 -5.87 -10.09
C LYS A 14 -22.04 -5.10 -9.97
N ASN A 15 -21.53 -4.58 -11.09
CA ASN A 15 -20.32 -3.75 -11.10
C ASN A 15 -20.52 -2.42 -10.38
N PHE A 16 -21.70 -1.80 -10.52
CA PHE A 16 -22.05 -0.57 -9.80
C PHE A 16 -22.10 -0.82 -8.29
N TYR A 17 -22.80 -1.85 -7.84
CA TYR A 17 -22.83 -2.23 -6.42
C TYR A 17 -21.45 -2.59 -5.88
N LYS A 18 -20.62 -3.30 -6.65
CA LYS A 18 -19.24 -3.60 -6.27
C LYS A 18 -18.44 -2.30 -6.04
N LYS A 19 -18.52 -1.34 -6.96
CA LYS A 19 -17.86 -0.03 -6.82
C LYS A 19 -18.39 0.78 -5.64
N MET A 20 -19.71 0.77 -5.43
CA MET A 20 -20.36 1.47 -4.32
C MET A 20 -19.96 0.87 -2.96
N LEU A 21 -19.92 -0.47 -2.83
CA LEU A 21 -19.47 -1.14 -1.61
C LEU A 21 -18.00 -0.83 -1.29
N ILE A 22 -17.14 -0.86 -2.32
CA ILE A 22 -15.73 -0.49 -2.21
C ILE A 22 -15.57 0.94 -1.67
N LEU A 23 -16.35 1.89 -2.21
CA LEU A 23 -16.32 3.29 -1.76
C LEU A 23 -16.91 3.47 -0.35
N SER A 24 -17.95 2.71 0.01
CA SER A 24 -18.58 2.78 1.32
C SER A 24 -17.72 2.19 2.45
N HIS A 25 -16.75 1.33 2.13
CA HIS A 25 -15.85 0.71 3.11
C HIS A 25 -14.58 1.55 3.39
N GLY A 26 -14.41 2.70 2.74
CA GLY A 26 -13.23 3.55 2.86
C GLY A 26 -13.06 4.32 4.18
N THR A 27 -13.99 4.19 5.13
CA THR A 27 -14.03 4.97 6.38
C THR A 27 -13.76 4.17 7.65
N THR A 28 -13.27 2.92 7.55
CA THR A 28 -12.81 2.16 8.72
C THR A 28 -11.34 1.80 8.55
N GLU A 29 -10.55 2.14 9.56
CA GLU A 29 -9.10 2.31 9.56
C GLU A 29 -8.25 1.06 9.24
N PHE A 30 -8.83 -0.05 8.77
CA PHE A 30 -8.14 -1.33 8.61
C PHE A 30 -8.61 -2.22 7.44
N SER A 31 -9.13 -1.65 6.35
CA SER A 31 -9.26 -2.42 5.11
C SER A 31 -8.53 -1.71 3.99
N ILE A 32 -7.30 -2.14 3.74
CA ILE A 32 -6.59 -1.80 2.51
C ILE A 32 -7.40 -2.41 1.38
N ASN A 33 -8.24 -1.58 0.75
CA ASN A 33 -8.98 -1.97 -0.44
C ASN A 33 -7.97 -2.34 -1.52
N GLU A 34 -7.88 -3.62 -1.89
CA GLU A 34 -6.85 -4.17 -2.78
C GLU A 34 -6.83 -3.45 -4.15
N GLU A 35 -7.99 -3.01 -4.63
CA GLU A 35 -8.14 -2.21 -5.85
C GLU A 35 -7.66 -0.75 -5.71
N CYS A 36 -7.50 -0.22 -4.49
CA CYS A 36 -6.98 1.14 -4.21
C CYS A 36 -5.55 1.18 -3.66
N VAL A 37 -4.88 0.03 -3.50
CA VAL A 37 -3.49 -0.04 -3.01
C VAL A 37 -2.56 0.85 -3.84
N VAL A 38 -2.76 0.87 -5.15
CA VAL A 38 -1.95 1.65 -6.10
C VAL A 38 -2.14 3.16 -5.92
N ALA A 39 -3.35 3.61 -5.56
CA ALA A 39 -3.66 5.02 -5.35
C ALA A 39 -3.26 5.52 -3.95
N ASN A 40 -3.32 4.64 -2.93
CA ASN A 40 -2.91 4.95 -1.56
C ASN A 40 -1.41 4.70 -1.29
N GLN A 41 -0.68 4.13 -2.25
CA GLN A 41 0.75 3.90 -2.11
C GLN A 41 1.53 5.20 -2.27
N GLN A 42 2.37 5.51 -1.29
CA GLN A 42 3.35 6.57 -1.41
C GLN A 42 4.36 6.21 -2.51
N GLU A 43 4.80 7.21 -3.28
CA GLU A 43 5.79 7.04 -4.34
C GLU A 43 7.10 6.39 -3.82
N ALA A 44 7.49 6.72 -2.59
CA ALA A 44 8.62 6.11 -1.91
C ALA A 44 8.45 4.58 -1.72
N SER A 45 7.23 4.12 -1.39
CA SER A 45 6.92 2.70 -1.26
C SER A 45 7.00 1.97 -2.59
N LEU A 46 6.55 2.59 -3.69
CA LEU A 46 6.66 2.04 -5.04
C LEU A 46 8.14 1.90 -5.48
N ARG A 47 8.95 2.94 -5.22
CA ARG A 47 10.40 2.88 -5.49
C ARG A 47 11.06 1.75 -4.70
N ALA A 48 10.74 1.61 -3.41
CA ALA A 48 11.30 0.57 -2.56
C ALA A 48 10.94 -0.84 -3.08
N GLN A 49 9.68 -1.08 -3.44
CA GLN A 49 9.23 -2.35 -4.00
C GLN A 49 9.97 -2.69 -5.30
N ARG A 50 10.16 -1.71 -6.18
CA ARG A 50 10.90 -1.91 -7.43
C ARG A 50 12.35 -2.28 -7.19
N ILE A 51 13.03 -1.58 -6.28
CA ILE A 51 14.42 -1.89 -5.92
C ILE A 51 14.54 -3.32 -5.39
N ILE A 52 13.61 -3.74 -4.51
CA ILE A 52 13.60 -5.10 -3.96
C ILE A 52 13.41 -6.11 -5.10
N PHE A 53 12.44 -5.89 -5.98
CA PHE A 53 12.16 -6.78 -7.10
C PHE A 53 13.37 -6.93 -8.04
N ASP A 54 13.97 -5.81 -8.44
CA ASP A 54 15.15 -5.81 -9.31
C ASP A 54 16.34 -6.50 -8.65
N SER A 55 16.53 -6.31 -7.34
CA SER A 55 17.60 -6.95 -6.56
C SER A 55 17.41 -8.47 -6.47
N VAL A 56 16.19 -8.93 -6.18
CA VAL A 56 15.86 -10.36 -6.11
C VAL A 56 15.98 -11.01 -7.48
N ARG A 57 15.57 -10.32 -8.55
CA ARG A 57 15.70 -10.79 -9.93
C ARG A 57 17.16 -10.91 -10.35
N ALA A 58 18.00 -9.94 -9.99
CA ALA A 58 19.43 -9.96 -10.29
C ALA A 58 20.16 -11.16 -9.65
N GLN A 59 19.72 -11.60 -8.46
CA GLN A 59 20.29 -12.77 -7.76
C GLN A 59 19.76 -14.12 -8.27
N GLY A 60 18.98 -14.14 -9.37
CA GLY A 60 18.47 -15.38 -9.95
C GLY A 60 17.18 -15.90 -9.29
N GLY A 61 16.46 -15.02 -8.58
CA GLY A 61 15.17 -15.33 -7.95
C GLY A 61 15.29 -15.72 -6.48
N VAL A 62 14.14 -15.88 -5.84
CA VAL A 62 14.03 -16.09 -4.38
C VAL A 62 14.72 -17.37 -3.91
N LEU A 63 14.79 -18.39 -4.78
CA LEU A 63 15.35 -19.71 -4.44
C LEU A 63 16.89 -19.75 -4.45
N LYS A 64 17.54 -18.79 -5.12
CA LYS A 64 19.01 -18.68 -5.20
C LYS A 64 19.57 -17.54 -4.35
N PHE A 65 18.71 -16.93 -3.55
CA PHE A 65 19.05 -15.76 -2.73
C PHE A 65 19.88 -16.19 -1.53
N GLU A 66 21.14 -15.79 -1.48
CA GLU A 66 22.02 -16.07 -0.34
C GLU A 66 21.68 -15.15 0.83
N ILE A 67 21.24 -15.74 1.95
CA ILE A 67 20.92 -14.98 3.17
C ILE A 67 22.21 -14.64 3.91
N THR A 68 22.72 -13.43 3.67
CA THR A 68 23.89 -12.90 4.40
C THR A 68 23.52 -12.48 5.83
N THR A 69 24.49 -12.52 6.75
CA THR A 69 24.35 -12.03 8.14
C THR A 69 23.83 -10.58 8.21
N LEU A 70 24.23 -9.73 7.26
CA LEU A 70 23.74 -8.35 7.15
C LEU A 70 22.21 -8.27 6.98
N ILE A 71 21.62 -9.18 6.21
CA ILE A 71 20.18 -9.23 5.95
C ILE A 71 19.45 -9.67 7.22
N ILE A 72 20.00 -10.63 7.95
CA ILE A 72 19.46 -11.09 9.24
C ILE A 72 19.46 -9.95 10.26
N HIS A 73 20.56 -9.19 10.35
CA HIS A 73 20.64 -8.01 11.22
C HIS A 73 19.67 -6.92 10.78
N ALA A 74 19.56 -6.66 9.48
CA ALA A 74 18.61 -5.69 8.94
C ALA A 74 17.16 -6.08 9.25
N ALA A 75 16.81 -7.37 9.16
CA ALA A 75 15.49 -7.89 9.50
C ALA A 75 15.20 -7.75 11.00
N ARG A 76 16.15 -8.11 11.87
CA ARG A 76 16.02 -7.91 13.33
C ARG A 76 15.78 -6.45 13.70
N ASN A 77 16.49 -5.53 13.05
CA ASN A 77 16.40 -4.10 13.34
C ASN A 77 15.26 -3.39 12.60
N ALA A 78 14.56 -4.07 11.68
CA ALA A 78 13.51 -3.46 10.86
C ALA A 78 12.38 -2.87 11.71
N HIS A 79 12.01 -3.56 12.82
CA HIS A 79 10.98 -3.07 13.72
C HIS A 79 11.39 -1.79 14.45
N SER A 80 12.65 -1.69 14.93
CA SER A 80 13.16 -0.47 15.57
C SER A 80 13.11 0.71 14.59
N ARG A 81 13.64 0.49 13.38
CA ARG A 81 13.64 1.51 12.32
C ARG A 81 12.24 1.97 11.94
N TYR A 82 11.28 1.05 11.89
CA TYR A 82 9.88 1.38 11.67
C TYR A 82 9.33 2.27 12.79
N LYS A 83 9.58 1.90 14.05
CA LYS A 83 9.12 2.67 15.21
C LYS A 83 9.69 4.09 15.21
N GLU A 84 11.00 4.23 14.97
CA GLU A 84 11.68 5.53 14.83
C GLU A 84 11.08 6.37 13.71
N ALA A 85 10.81 5.78 12.54
CA ALA A 85 10.20 6.49 11.41
C ALA A 85 8.76 6.94 11.71
N VAL A 86 7.97 6.13 12.42
CA VAL A 86 6.62 6.51 12.85
C VAL A 86 6.66 7.67 13.83
N ASP A 87 7.56 7.62 14.82
CA ASP A 87 7.70 8.69 15.81
C ASP A 87 8.19 9.99 15.16
N GLN A 88 9.08 9.91 14.18
CA GLN A 88 9.53 11.07 13.41
C GLN A 88 8.38 11.69 12.61
N LYS A 89 7.56 10.87 11.95
CA LYS A 89 6.40 11.34 11.18
C LYS A 89 5.37 12.05 12.07
N LYS A 90 5.13 11.54 13.28
CA LYS A 90 4.25 12.21 14.26
C LYS A 90 4.77 13.60 14.63
N LYS A 91 6.07 13.74 14.88
CA LYS A 91 6.69 15.05 15.19
C LYS A 91 6.57 16.03 14.03
N GLU A 92 6.78 15.57 12.80
CA GLU A 92 6.63 16.39 11.59
C GLU A 92 5.18 16.88 11.42
N ASP A 93 4.20 16.01 11.66
CA ASP A 93 2.78 16.36 11.55
C ASP A 93 2.36 17.35 12.66
N GLU A 94 2.86 17.19 13.89
CA GLU A 94 2.66 18.15 14.98
C GLU A 94 3.33 19.51 14.73
N GLY A 95 4.49 19.53 14.06
CA GLY A 95 5.16 20.76 13.64
C GLY A 95 4.41 21.51 12.54
N LYS A 96 3.84 20.78 11.58
CA LYS A 96 3.03 21.36 10.50
C LYS A 96 1.72 21.99 11.00
N LYS A 97 1.08 21.39 12.01
CA LYS A 97 -0.14 21.95 12.61
C LYS A 97 0.12 23.30 13.31
N ARG A 98 1.19 23.39 14.10
CA ARG A 98 1.61 24.63 14.79
C ARG A 98 1.90 25.76 13.81
N ASN A 99 2.63 25.48 12.73
CA ASN A 99 2.94 26.48 11.70
C ASN A 99 1.71 26.94 10.88
N HIS A 100 0.60 26.19 10.91
CA HIS A 100 -0.64 26.58 10.24
C HIS A 100 -1.56 27.42 11.13
N GLU A 101 -1.47 27.26 12.46
CA GLU A 101 -2.20 28.06 13.45
C GLU A 101 -1.56 29.44 13.71
N GLU A 102 -0.26 29.59 13.42
CA GLU A 102 0.47 30.87 13.53
C GLU A 102 0.40 31.76 12.26
N LYS A 103 -0.31 31.34 11.21
CA LYS A 103 -0.56 32.11 9.97
C LYS A 103 -2.02 32.51 9.84
#